data_AF-A0A2Y9AUR8-F1
#
_entry.id   AF-A0A2Y9AUR8-F1
#
_cell.length_a   1.000
_cell.length_b   1.000
_cell.length_c   1.000
_cell.angle_alpha   90.00
_cell.angle_beta   90.00
_cell.angle_gamma   90.00
#
_symmetry.space_group_name_H-M   'P 1'
#
loop_
_entity.id
_entity.type
_entity.pdbx_description
1 polymer ?
#
loop_
_entity_poly.entity_id
_entity_poly.type
_entity_poly.pdbx_seq_one_letter_code
_entity_poly.pdbx_strand_id
1 'polypeptide(L)'
;MEKILVATDLSARSDRAVLRAAQLAGAKGAALRIVHVVDDDLPAAMLQTRTEEVTDALEAMVAQTPALSELSPEISIEAGHIDVLLPKVAAEYGADLLVVGGHRNRGMAELLGTPTLVRLVRGTELPVLVVTGRPEAPYAAVSVAWDFSPAARIAGLTARALAPDAALTLVHAWVEPYGGSPYGIDAAATMPAAMRQRLETKIAGDAAELGGDPVPGQVIVIGPPGHVLRRRAVDGEADLLALGRHARSGLARFLLGATAEDVALTADCDVLIAPPE
;
A
#
# COMPACT_ATOMS: atom_id res chain seq x y z
N MET A 1 -14.01 -1.79 -8.53
CA MET A 1 -12.63 -1.43 -8.90
C MET A 1 -12.49 -1.75 -10.36
N GLU A 2 -12.68 -0.74 -11.19
CA GLU A 2 -12.80 -0.78 -12.65
C GLU A 2 -11.64 -0.06 -13.34
N LYS A 3 -10.95 0.86 -12.65
CA LYS A 3 -9.83 1.63 -13.21
C LYS A 3 -8.61 1.63 -12.28
N ILE A 4 -7.46 1.26 -12.82
CA ILE A 4 -6.18 1.24 -12.11
C ILE A 4 -5.22 2.22 -12.77
N LEU A 5 -4.65 3.13 -11.99
CA LEU A 5 -3.56 4.00 -12.42
C LEU A 5 -2.25 3.48 -11.83
N VAL A 6 -1.22 3.30 -12.67
CA VAL A 6 0.13 2.94 -12.21
C VAL A 6 1.14 4.00 -12.62
N ALA A 7 1.94 4.47 -11.66
CA ALA A 7 3.01 5.41 -11.93
C ALA A 7 4.35 4.68 -12.13
N THR A 8 5.09 5.07 -13.16
CA THR A 8 6.41 4.52 -13.45
C THR A 8 7.45 5.60 -13.70
N ASP A 9 8.67 5.35 -13.23
CA ASP A 9 9.88 6.12 -13.55
C ASP A 9 10.84 5.33 -14.44
N LEU A 10 10.34 4.28 -15.11
CA LEU A 10 11.11 3.35 -15.97
C LEU A 10 12.29 2.67 -15.25
N SER A 11 12.16 2.47 -13.94
CA SER A 11 13.16 1.78 -13.15
C SER A 11 12.67 0.38 -12.78
N ALA A 12 13.60 -0.54 -12.49
CA ALA A 12 13.26 -1.93 -12.16
C ALA A 12 12.29 -2.10 -10.97
N ARG A 13 12.13 -1.08 -10.13
CA ARG A 13 11.15 -1.05 -9.03
C ARG A 13 9.76 -0.64 -9.51
N SER A 14 9.65 0.30 -10.44
CA SER A 14 8.37 0.69 -11.04
C SER A 14 7.90 -0.33 -12.07
N ASP A 15 8.80 -1.07 -12.71
CA ASP A 15 8.44 -2.24 -13.54
C ASP A 15 7.62 -3.27 -12.73
N ARG A 16 8.00 -3.52 -11.48
CA ARG A 16 7.23 -4.40 -10.58
C ARG A 16 5.82 -3.88 -10.34
N ALA A 17 5.69 -2.56 -10.14
CA ALA A 17 4.41 -1.90 -9.97
C ALA A 17 3.53 -2.03 -11.23
N VAL A 18 4.10 -1.80 -12.41
CA VAL A 18 3.41 -1.95 -13.70
C VAL A 18 2.93 -3.40 -13.89
N LEU A 19 3.80 -4.38 -13.64
CA LEU A 19 3.43 -5.79 -13.75
C LEU A 19 2.34 -6.20 -12.75
N ARG A 20 2.40 -5.69 -11.51
CA ARG A 20 1.37 -5.98 -10.49
C ARG A 20 0.05 -5.32 -10.87
N ALA A 21 0.09 -4.08 -11.36
CA ALA A 21 -1.10 -3.38 -11.85
C ALA A 21 -1.74 -4.12 -13.03
N ALA A 22 -0.93 -4.64 -13.96
CA ALA A 22 -1.40 -5.48 -15.06
C ALA A 22 -2.06 -6.78 -14.57
N GLN A 23 -1.43 -7.48 -13.63
CA GLN A 23 -1.99 -8.70 -13.04
C GLN A 23 -3.34 -8.41 -12.37
N LEU A 24 -3.43 -7.34 -11.58
CA LEU A 24 -4.68 -6.93 -10.91
C LEU A 24 -5.75 -6.49 -11.91
N ALA A 25 -5.36 -5.76 -12.96
CA ALA A 25 -6.26 -5.32 -14.02
C ALA A 25 -6.83 -6.51 -14.79
N GLY A 26 -5.98 -7.43 -15.24
CA GLY A 26 -6.39 -8.63 -15.96
C GLY A 26 -7.30 -9.55 -15.14
N ALA A 27 -6.99 -9.76 -13.86
CA ALA A 27 -7.83 -10.55 -12.96
C ALA A 27 -9.22 -9.95 -12.73
N LYS A 28 -9.39 -8.63 -12.96
CA LYS A 28 -10.63 -7.88 -12.69
C LYS A 28 -11.36 -7.41 -13.94
N GLY A 29 -10.73 -7.52 -15.11
CA GLY A 29 -11.19 -6.81 -16.30
C GLY A 29 -11.18 -5.29 -16.13
N ALA A 30 -10.30 -4.76 -15.28
CA ALA A 30 -10.19 -3.31 -15.05
C ALA A 30 -9.37 -2.64 -16.15
N ALA A 31 -9.71 -1.40 -16.49
CA ALA A 31 -8.90 -0.56 -17.37
C ALA A 31 -7.61 -0.16 -16.64
N LEU A 32 -6.50 -0.17 -17.39
CA LEU A 32 -5.18 0.20 -16.88
C LEU A 32 -4.67 1.44 -17.60
N ARG A 33 -4.22 2.43 -16.82
CA ARG A 33 -3.45 3.56 -17.33
C ARG A 33 -2.05 3.57 -16.71
N ILE A 34 -1.03 3.68 -17.55
CA ILE A 34 0.37 3.86 -17.14
C ILE A 34 0.71 5.34 -17.27
N VAL A 35 1.12 5.95 -16.16
CA VAL A 35 1.56 7.35 -16.13
C VAL A 35 3.05 7.47 -15.84
N HIS A 36 3.73 8.30 -16.61
CA HIS A 36 5.07 8.76 -16.32
C HIS A 36 5.06 10.27 -16.11
N VAL A 37 5.82 10.75 -15.12
CA VAL A 37 5.95 12.18 -14.84
C VAL A 37 7.37 12.63 -15.18
N VAL A 38 7.48 13.52 -16.15
CA VAL A 38 8.73 14.19 -16.54
C VAL A 38 8.88 15.46 -15.72
N ASP A 39 10.11 15.77 -15.32
CA ASP A 39 10.45 17.00 -14.62
C ASP A 39 10.25 18.21 -15.56
N ASP A 40 9.43 19.18 -15.17
CA ASP A 40 9.08 20.37 -15.96
C ASP A 40 10.09 21.52 -15.85
N ASP A 41 11.14 21.36 -15.04
CA ASP A 41 12.26 22.32 -14.93
C ASP A 41 13.14 22.35 -16.20
N LEU A 42 12.95 21.40 -17.13
CA LEU A 42 13.70 21.30 -18.37
C LEU A 42 13.24 22.33 -19.43
N PRO A 43 14.14 22.82 -20.30
CA PRO A 43 13.75 23.61 -21.47
C PRO A 43 12.75 22.87 -22.37
N ALA A 44 11.80 23.59 -22.98
CA ALA A 44 10.72 22.99 -23.78
C ALA A 44 11.17 21.98 -24.86
N ALA A 45 12.29 22.25 -25.55
CA ALA A 45 12.83 21.34 -26.56
C ALA A 45 13.36 20.02 -25.94
N MET A 46 13.96 20.09 -24.75
CA MET A 46 14.42 18.91 -24.00
C MET A 46 13.24 18.14 -23.41
N LEU A 47 12.21 18.84 -22.91
CA LEU A 47 10.96 18.22 -22.46
C LEU A 47 10.29 17.41 -23.56
N GLN A 48 10.18 17.97 -24.76
CA GLN A 48 9.59 17.29 -25.90
C GLN A 48 10.39 16.03 -26.26
N THR A 49 11.71 16.16 -26.43
CA THR A 49 12.58 15.01 -26.72
C THR A 49 12.45 13.93 -25.66
N ARG A 50 12.41 14.33 -24.38
CA ARG A 50 12.28 13.39 -23.26
C ARG A 50 10.92 12.69 -23.25
N THR A 51 9.86 13.41 -23.60
CA THR A 51 8.50 12.86 -23.71
C THR A 51 8.43 11.82 -24.81
N GLU A 52 9.01 12.09 -25.98
CA GLU A 52 9.10 11.14 -27.10
C GLU A 52 9.88 9.89 -26.69
N GLU A 53 11.08 10.04 -26.10
CA GLU A 53 11.89 8.91 -25.60
C GLU A 53 11.15 8.03 -24.60
N VAL A 54 10.43 8.65 -23.66
CA VAL A 54 9.65 7.93 -22.65
C VAL A 54 8.45 7.23 -23.28
N THR A 55 7.80 7.85 -24.26
CA THR A 55 6.69 7.24 -25.00
C THR A 55 7.15 5.95 -25.66
N ASP A 56 8.22 6.02 -26.45
CA ASP A 56 8.80 4.87 -27.14
C ASP A 56 9.19 3.76 -26.17
N ALA A 57 9.78 4.11 -25.02
CA ALA A 57 10.15 3.15 -23.99
C ALA A 57 8.94 2.45 -23.37
N LEU A 58 7.86 3.18 -23.09
CA LEU A 58 6.62 2.62 -22.54
C LEU A 58 5.89 1.75 -23.56
N GLU A 59 5.81 2.19 -24.81
CA GLU A 59 5.22 1.39 -25.91
C GLU A 59 5.99 0.09 -26.12
N ALA A 60 7.33 0.17 -26.12
CA ALA A 60 8.18 -1.01 -26.21
C ALA A 60 7.96 -1.97 -25.02
N MET A 61 7.86 -1.45 -23.80
CA MET A 61 7.55 -2.25 -22.60
C MET A 61 6.19 -2.95 -22.71
N VAL A 62 5.16 -2.23 -23.17
CA VAL A 62 3.81 -2.79 -23.37
C VAL A 62 3.83 -3.88 -24.43
N ALA A 63 4.49 -3.66 -25.57
CA ALA A 63 4.58 -4.62 -26.66
C ALA A 63 5.37 -5.89 -26.28
N GLN A 64 6.42 -5.76 -25.45
CA GLN A 64 7.27 -6.88 -25.04
C GLN A 64 6.72 -7.67 -23.86
N THR A 65 5.69 -7.17 -23.18
CA THR A 65 5.11 -7.80 -21.99
C THR A 65 3.71 -8.34 -22.33
N PRO A 66 3.51 -9.67 -22.45
CA PRO A 66 2.23 -10.24 -22.89
C PRO A 66 1.02 -9.75 -22.10
N ALA A 67 1.12 -9.71 -20.77
CA ALA A 67 0.04 -9.24 -19.90
C ALA A 67 -0.35 -7.76 -20.15
N LEU A 68 0.60 -6.91 -20.53
CA LEU A 68 0.32 -5.51 -20.89
C LEU A 68 -0.24 -5.42 -22.30
N SER A 69 0.33 -6.16 -23.25
CA SER A 69 -0.16 -6.18 -24.63
C SER A 69 -1.62 -6.62 -24.72
N GLU A 70 -2.02 -7.65 -23.95
CA GLU A 70 -3.40 -8.12 -23.87
C GLU A 70 -4.36 -7.06 -23.29
N LEU A 71 -3.92 -6.29 -22.30
CA LEU A 71 -4.70 -5.22 -21.68
C LEU A 71 -4.77 -3.95 -22.54
N SER A 72 -3.77 -3.73 -23.39
CA SER A 72 -3.62 -2.50 -24.20
C SER A 72 -3.83 -1.23 -23.36
N PRO A 73 -3.00 -0.99 -22.32
CA PRO A 73 -3.19 0.11 -21.39
C PRO A 73 -3.08 1.48 -22.06
N GLU A 74 -3.78 2.47 -21.51
CA GLU A 74 -3.58 3.86 -21.89
C GLU A 74 -2.22 4.35 -21.36
N ILE A 75 -1.45 5.06 -22.18
CA ILE A 75 -0.19 5.68 -21.78
C ILE A 75 -0.40 7.19 -21.69
N SER A 76 -0.01 7.78 -20.56
CA SER A 76 -0.02 9.23 -20.34
C SER A 76 1.34 9.72 -19.83
N ILE A 77 1.89 10.74 -20.48
CA ILE A 77 3.10 11.41 -20.02
C ILE A 77 2.75 12.82 -19.60
N GLU A 78 3.07 13.13 -18.36
CA GLU A 78 2.71 14.37 -17.72
C GLU A 78 3.98 15.11 -17.30
N ALA A 79 3.97 16.44 -17.34
CA ALA A 79 5.10 17.27 -16.91
C ALA A 79 4.77 17.95 -15.59
N GLY A 80 5.64 17.81 -14.58
CA GLY A 80 5.47 18.47 -13.28
C GLY A 80 6.02 17.71 -12.08
N HIS A 81 5.65 18.16 -10.89
CA HIS A 81 5.98 17.47 -9.65
C HIS A 81 4.99 16.34 -9.32
N ILE A 82 5.53 15.13 -9.18
CA ILE A 82 4.79 13.88 -9.03
C ILE A 82 3.78 13.85 -7.87
N ASP A 83 4.09 14.49 -6.74
CA ASP A 83 3.24 14.48 -5.54
C ASP A 83 2.01 15.38 -5.66
N VAL A 84 2.02 16.34 -6.59
CA VAL A 84 0.86 17.17 -6.93
C VAL A 84 0.11 16.58 -8.13
N LEU A 85 0.87 16.10 -9.12
CA LEU A 85 0.33 15.70 -10.42
C LEU A 85 -0.37 14.34 -10.38
N LEU A 86 0.21 13.34 -9.71
CA LEU A 86 -0.41 12.01 -9.67
C LEU A 86 -1.80 11.98 -9.02
N PRO A 87 -2.05 12.64 -7.86
CA PRO A 87 -3.39 12.70 -7.30
C PRO A 87 -4.39 13.34 -8.28
N LYS A 88 -3.98 14.39 -9.00
CA LYS A 88 -4.81 15.06 -10.00
C LYS A 88 -5.12 14.14 -11.18
N VAL A 89 -4.11 13.51 -11.77
CA VAL A 89 -4.26 12.57 -12.89
C VAL A 89 -5.14 11.38 -12.48
N ALA A 90 -4.98 10.87 -11.27
CA ALA A 90 -5.79 9.78 -10.74
C ALA A 90 -7.27 10.18 -10.60
N ALA A 91 -7.53 11.39 -10.09
CA ALA A 91 -8.89 11.93 -9.98
C ALA A 91 -9.53 12.16 -11.37
N GLU A 92 -8.80 12.73 -12.32
CA GLU A 92 -9.26 12.97 -13.69
C GLU A 92 -9.55 11.67 -14.44
N TYR A 93 -8.73 10.63 -14.24
CA TYR A 93 -8.97 9.31 -14.80
C TYR A 93 -10.18 8.60 -14.16
N GLY A 94 -10.52 8.98 -12.92
CA GLY A 94 -11.46 8.24 -12.07
C GLY A 94 -10.88 6.91 -11.63
N ALA A 95 -9.59 6.89 -11.27
CA ALA A 95 -8.92 5.68 -10.79
C ALA A 95 -9.50 5.24 -9.44
N ASP A 96 -9.68 3.94 -9.24
CA ASP A 96 -10.06 3.35 -7.95
C ASP A 96 -8.83 2.93 -7.12
N LEU A 97 -7.67 2.83 -7.75
CA LEU A 97 -6.41 2.40 -7.15
C LEU A 97 -5.23 3.10 -7.83
N LEU A 98 -4.34 3.65 -7.01
CA LEU A 98 -3.03 4.14 -7.44
C LEU A 98 -1.95 3.12 -7.09
N VAL A 99 -1.20 2.65 -8.07
CA VAL A 99 -0.10 1.68 -7.89
C VAL A 99 1.24 2.36 -8.11
N VAL A 100 2.18 2.16 -7.20
CA VAL A 100 3.52 2.74 -7.26
C VAL A 100 4.60 1.74 -6.84
N GLY A 101 5.80 1.90 -7.39
CA GLY A 101 6.96 1.10 -6.97
C GLY A 101 7.48 1.52 -5.60
N GLY A 102 7.84 0.54 -4.76
CA GLY A 102 8.40 0.74 -3.43
C GLY A 102 9.77 1.43 -3.43
N HIS A 103 10.18 1.88 -2.24
CA HIS A 103 11.49 2.46 -1.97
C HIS A 103 12.42 1.39 -1.37
N ARG A 104 13.28 0.77 -2.18
CA ARG A 104 14.47 0.06 -1.67
C ARG A 104 15.73 0.69 -2.27
N ASN A 105 16.74 0.92 -1.44
CA ASN A 105 18.12 1.30 -1.81
C ASN A 105 18.27 2.56 -2.69
N ARG A 106 17.79 3.72 -2.23
CA ARG A 106 18.29 5.02 -2.73
C ARG A 106 19.33 5.59 -1.75
N GLY A 107 20.43 6.10 -2.31
CA GLY A 107 21.53 6.71 -1.57
C GLY A 107 21.10 7.93 -0.74
N MET A 108 21.99 8.38 0.12
CA MET A 108 21.75 9.36 1.20
C MET A 108 21.11 10.71 0.80
N ALA A 109 21.01 11.03 -0.50
CA ALA A 109 20.55 12.33 -0.99
C ALA A 109 19.06 12.64 -0.76
N GLU A 110 18.20 11.62 -0.61
CA GLU A 110 16.77 11.79 -0.32
C GLU A 110 16.42 11.66 1.18
N LEU A 111 17.42 11.48 2.06
CA LEU A 111 17.20 11.45 3.52
C LEU A 111 16.94 12.84 4.12
N LEU A 112 17.09 13.91 3.34
CA LEU A 112 16.78 15.28 3.74
C LEU A 112 15.36 15.64 3.28
N GLY A 113 14.35 15.26 4.06
CA GLY A 113 12.95 15.63 3.82
C GLY A 113 11.96 14.48 3.95
N THR A 114 10.68 14.76 3.69
CA THR A 114 9.63 13.71 3.66
C THR A 114 9.70 12.96 2.33
N PRO A 115 9.79 11.61 2.30
CA PRO A 115 9.88 10.84 1.05
C PRO A 115 8.71 11.09 0.09
N THR A 116 8.95 11.02 -1.22
CA THR A 116 7.93 11.24 -2.26
C THR A 116 6.72 10.34 -2.11
N LEU A 117 6.93 9.07 -1.75
CA LEU A 117 5.85 8.12 -1.47
C LEU A 117 4.93 8.61 -0.35
N VAL A 118 5.52 9.14 0.73
CA VAL A 118 4.77 9.65 1.87
C VAL A 118 3.97 10.89 1.49
N ARG A 119 4.56 11.81 0.71
CA ARG A 119 3.84 13.00 0.20
C ARG A 119 2.67 12.60 -0.70
N LEU A 120 2.89 11.66 -1.61
CA LEU A 120 1.87 11.12 -2.51
C LEU A 120 0.70 10.50 -1.74
N VAL A 121 1.00 9.61 -0.79
CA VAL A 121 0.00 8.95 0.05
C VAL A 121 -0.78 9.98 0.87
N ARG A 122 -0.16 11.07 1.32
CA ARG A 122 -0.84 12.19 2.02
C ARG A 122 -1.67 13.07 1.08
N GLY A 123 -1.31 13.15 -0.20
CA GLY A 123 -1.97 14.01 -1.20
C GLY A 123 -3.18 13.39 -1.89
N THR A 124 -3.37 12.07 -1.83
CA THR A 124 -4.45 11.36 -2.53
C THR A 124 -5.57 10.88 -1.60
N GLU A 125 -6.79 10.83 -2.11
CA GLU A 125 -7.97 10.21 -1.47
C GLU A 125 -8.24 8.80 -2.02
N LEU A 126 -7.32 8.25 -2.81
CA LEU A 126 -7.42 6.90 -3.35
C LEU A 126 -6.62 5.90 -2.50
N PRO A 127 -7.00 4.62 -2.49
CA PRO A 127 -6.11 3.56 -2.03
C PRO A 127 -4.80 3.58 -2.83
N VAL A 128 -3.68 3.48 -2.11
CA VAL A 128 -2.34 3.42 -2.71
C VAL A 128 -1.73 2.05 -2.45
N LEU A 129 -1.39 1.33 -3.52
CA LEU A 129 -0.65 0.08 -3.46
C LEU A 129 0.83 0.33 -3.76
N VAL A 130 1.68 0.08 -2.77
CA VAL A 130 3.13 0.15 -2.87
C VAL A 130 3.66 -1.25 -3.16
N VAL A 131 4.23 -1.43 -4.35
CA VAL A 131 4.68 -2.73 -4.84
C VAL A 131 6.19 -2.87 -4.60
N THR A 132 6.57 -3.87 -3.82
CA THR A 132 7.97 -4.12 -3.42
C THR A 132 8.48 -5.43 -4.01
N GLY A 133 7.62 -6.44 -4.12
CA GLY A 133 7.92 -7.78 -4.64
C GLY A 133 7.78 -7.90 -6.15
N ARG A 134 8.25 -9.00 -6.74
CA ARG A 134 7.90 -9.35 -8.12
C ARG A 134 6.53 -10.05 -8.11
N PRO A 135 5.58 -9.66 -8.97
CA PRO A 135 4.24 -10.23 -8.99
C PRO A 135 4.21 -11.55 -9.76
N GLU A 136 4.86 -12.60 -9.23
CA GLU A 136 4.92 -13.93 -9.86
C GLU A 136 3.60 -14.68 -9.79
N ALA A 137 2.79 -14.40 -8.77
CA ALA A 137 1.48 -14.99 -8.53
C ALA A 137 0.50 -13.96 -7.95
N PRO A 138 -0.82 -14.24 -8.02
CA PRO A 138 -1.81 -13.52 -7.21
C PRO A 138 -1.44 -13.57 -5.72
N TYR A 139 -1.94 -12.62 -4.94
CA TYR A 139 -1.75 -12.65 -3.49
C TYR A 139 -2.39 -13.91 -2.89
N ALA A 140 -1.65 -14.64 -2.05
CA ALA A 140 -2.13 -15.82 -1.35
C ALA A 140 -2.40 -15.52 0.13
N ALA A 141 -1.58 -14.68 0.76
CA ALA A 141 -1.72 -14.27 2.16
C ALA A 141 -1.81 -12.75 2.31
N VAL A 142 -2.91 -12.29 2.93
CA VAL A 142 -3.18 -10.88 3.22
C VAL A 142 -3.23 -10.69 4.72
N SER A 143 -2.43 -9.76 5.24
CA SER A 143 -2.54 -9.27 6.61
C SER A 143 -3.17 -7.88 6.62
N VAL A 144 -4.11 -7.63 7.51
CA VAL A 144 -4.73 -6.31 7.69
C VAL A 144 -4.44 -5.81 9.10
N ALA A 145 -3.84 -4.64 9.21
CA ALA A 145 -3.69 -3.96 10.49
C ALA A 145 -5.07 -3.57 11.03
N TRP A 146 -5.46 -4.15 12.17
CA TRP A 146 -6.80 -4.02 12.72
C TRP A 146 -6.79 -3.31 14.06
N ASP A 147 -7.32 -2.10 14.10
CA ASP A 147 -7.50 -1.30 15.32
C ASP A 147 -8.98 -0.94 15.60
N PHE A 148 -9.90 -1.62 14.89
CA PHE A 148 -11.35 -1.39 14.91
C PHE A 148 -11.78 -0.01 14.40
N SER A 149 -10.89 0.75 13.76
CA SER A 149 -11.25 2.01 13.11
C SER A 149 -11.97 1.78 11.77
N PRO A 150 -12.81 2.72 11.33
CA PRO A 150 -13.36 2.65 9.98
C PRO A 150 -12.26 2.67 8.90
N ALA A 151 -11.15 3.39 9.10
CA ALA A 151 -9.97 3.31 8.21
C ALA A 151 -9.39 1.88 8.08
N ALA A 152 -9.27 1.13 9.18
CA ALA A 152 -8.87 -0.28 9.13
C ALA A 152 -9.90 -1.13 8.38
N ARG A 153 -11.18 -0.84 8.55
CA ARG A 153 -12.26 -1.51 7.81
C ARG A 153 -12.19 -1.24 6.30
N ILE A 154 -11.94 0.00 5.88
CA ILE A 154 -11.73 0.35 4.47
C ILE A 154 -10.51 -0.41 3.93
N ALA A 155 -9.42 -0.49 4.68
CA ALA A 155 -8.24 -1.27 4.31
C ALA A 155 -8.56 -2.76 4.12
N GLY A 156 -9.30 -3.37 5.05
CA GLY A 156 -9.73 -4.75 4.94
C GLY A 156 -10.63 -5.01 3.73
N LEU A 157 -11.63 -4.15 3.48
CA LEU A 157 -12.51 -4.25 2.32
C LEU A 157 -11.74 -4.09 1.01
N THR A 158 -10.83 -3.13 0.94
CA THR A 158 -10.01 -2.89 -0.26
C THR A 158 -9.06 -4.07 -0.49
N ALA A 159 -8.43 -4.59 0.56
CA ALA A 159 -7.54 -5.74 0.45
C ALA A 159 -8.29 -6.99 -0.02
N ARG A 160 -9.48 -7.27 0.52
CA ARG A 160 -10.36 -8.34 0.04
C ARG A 160 -10.76 -8.12 -1.41
N ALA A 161 -11.09 -6.88 -1.78
CA ALA A 161 -11.41 -6.56 -3.16
C ALA A 161 -10.22 -6.82 -4.08
N LEU A 162 -8.98 -6.50 -3.70
CA LEU A 162 -7.77 -6.79 -4.49
C LEU A 162 -7.48 -8.28 -4.58
N ALA A 163 -7.64 -9.01 -3.48
CA ALA A 163 -7.27 -10.41 -3.32
C ALA A 163 -8.46 -11.24 -2.82
N PRO A 164 -9.46 -11.54 -3.68
CA PRO A 164 -10.68 -12.24 -3.27
C PRO A 164 -10.41 -13.65 -2.75
N ASP A 165 -9.42 -14.34 -3.31
CA ASP A 165 -9.11 -15.74 -2.98
C ASP A 165 -8.00 -15.89 -1.94
N ALA A 166 -7.42 -14.78 -1.46
CA ALA A 166 -6.34 -14.84 -0.48
C ALA A 166 -6.86 -15.14 0.93
N ALA A 167 -6.04 -15.85 1.71
CA ALA A 167 -6.24 -15.97 3.15
C ALA A 167 -6.06 -14.59 3.80
N LEU A 168 -7.14 -14.05 4.37
CA LEU A 168 -7.14 -12.73 5.00
C LEU A 168 -7.09 -12.87 6.51
N THR A 169 -6.05 -12.30 7.13
CA THR A 169 -5.84 -12.29 8.57
C THR A 169 -5.92 -10.87 9.10
N LEU A 170 -6.79 -10.66 10.10
CA LEU A 170 -6.83 -9.40 10.86
C LEU A 170 -5.82 -9.47 12.01
N VAL A 171 -4.93 -8.48 12.08
CA VAL A 171 -3.84 -8.42 13.04
C VAL A 171 -4.03 -7.22 13.96
N HIS A 172 -4.32 -7.51 15.22
CA HIS A 172 -4.47 -6.50 16.27
C HIS A 172 -3.21 -6.44 17.13
N ALA A 173 -2.56 -5.28 17.17
CA ALA A 173 -1.44 -5.03 18.07
C ALA A 173 -1.96 -4.52 19.42
N TRP A 174 -1.67 -5.26 20.50
CA TRP A 174 -2.01 -4.86 21.86
C TRP A 174 -0.79 -4.30 22.58
N VAL A 175 -0.96 -3.09 23.12
CA VAL A 175 0.00 -2.50 24.07
C VAL A 175 -0.67 -2.47 25.42
N GLU A 176 0.00 -3.00 26.44
CA GLU A 176 -0.52 -3.00 27.80
C GLU A 176 -0.71 -1.55 28.28
N PRO A 177 -1.94 -1.15 28.66
CA PRO A 177 -2.15 0.12 29.32
C PRO A 177 -1.37 0.05 30.65
N TYR A 178 -0.54 1.06 30.94
CA TYR A 178 0.24 1.15 32.20
C TYR A 178 1.48 0.24 32.32
N GLY A 179 2.03 -0.29 31.21
CA GLY A 179 3.28 -1.07 31.20
C GLY A 179 4.57 -0.34 31.65
N GLY A 180 4.45 0.85 32.23
CA GLY A 180 5.53 1.58 32.90
C GLY A 180 5.23 1.75 34.37
N SER A 181 5.43 0.70 35.18
CA SER A 181 5.56 0.90 36.62
C SER A 181 6.82 1.75 36.86
N PRO A 182 6.75 2.84 37.66
CA PRO A 182 7.95 3.60 38.06
C PRO A 182 8.95 2.76 38.88
N TYR A 183 8.60 1.51 39.22
CA TYR A 183 9.42 0.58 39.99
C TYR A 183 10.06 -0.55 39.16
N GLY A 184 9.99 -0.51 37.81
CA GLY A 184 10.83 -1.34 36.95
C GLY A 184 10.68 -2.87 37.08
N ILE A 185 9.52 -3.36 37.54
CA ILE A 185 9.26 -4.80 37.60
C ILE A 185 8.74 -5.24 36.23
N ASP A 186 9.57 -6.00 35.49
CA ASP A 186 9.19 -6.79 34.31
C ASP A 186 8.18 -7.87 34.72
N ALA A 187 6.95 -7.47 34.99
CA ALA A 187 5.83 -8.39 34.91
C ALA A 187 5.62 -8.64 33.42
N ALA A 188 5.92 -9.86 32.95
CA ALA A 188 5.53 -10.30 31.62
C ALA A 188 4.06 -9.93 31.42
N ALA A 189 3.81 -8.89 30.62
CA ALA A 189 2.50 -8.27 30.50
C ALA A 189 1.52 -9.34 30.02
N THR A 190 0.64 -9.78 30.91
CA THR A 190 -0.30 -10.85 30.61
C THR A 190 -1.66 -10.23 30.39
N MET A 191 -2.07 -10.13 29.14
CA MET A 191 -3.44 -9.75 28.77
C MET A 191 -4.43 -10.66 29.52
N PRO A 192 -5.39 -10.10 30.28
CA PRO A 192 -6.38 -10.92 30.98
C PRO A 192 -7.13 -11.85 30.01
N ALA A 193 -7.29 -13.12 30.35
CA ALA A 193 -7.89 -14.13 29.46
C ALA A 193 -9.29 -13.73 28.95
N ALA A 194 -10.11 -13.10 29.80
CA ALA A 194 -11.42 -12.59 29.42
C ALA A 194 -11.35 -11.44 28.39
N MET A 195 -10.33 -10.58 28.49
CA MET A 195 -10.09 -9.51 27.50
C MET A 195 -9.65 -10.12 26.17
N ARG A 196 -8.71 -11.07 26.23
CA ARG A 196 -8.22 -11.79 25.06
C ARG A 196 -9.36 -12.46 24.30
N GLN A 197 -10.19 -13.22 24.99
CA GLN A 197 -11.33 -13.93 24.40
C GLN A 197 -12.34 -12.96 23.76
N ARG A 198 -12.62 -11.81 24.40
CA ARG A 198 -13.51 -10.78 23.84
C ARG A 198 -12.95 -10.20 22.55
N LEU A 199 -11.67 -9.87 22.52
CA LEU A 199 -11.01 -9.33 21.33
C LEU A 199 -10.93 -10.37 20.21
N GLU A 200 -10.54 -11.61 20.50
CA GLU A 200 -10.52 -12.72 19.54
C GLU A 200 -11.91 -12.95 18.92
N THR A 201 -12.97 -12.95 19.75
CA THR A 201 -14.36 -13.08 19.26
C THR A 201 -14.76 -11.93 18.34
N LYS A 202 -14.44 -10.69 18.73
CA LYS A 202 -14.77 -9.51 17.92
C LYS A 202 -14.04 -9.54 16.58
N ILE A 203 -12.73 -9.80 16.60
CA ILE A 203 -11.92 -9.81 15.39
C ILE A 203 -12.31 -10.98 14.47
N ALA A 204 -12.69 -12.14 15.03
CA ALA A 204 -13.24 -13.24 14.22
C ALA A 204 -14.56 -12.84 13.54
N GLY A 205 -15.45 -12.12 14.23
CA GLY A 205 -16.66 -11.56 13.64
C GLY A 205 -16.36 -10.58 12.51
N ASP A 206 -15.47 -9.61 12.76
CA ASP A 206 -15.04 -8.62 11.76
C ASP A 206 -14.38 -9.29 10.54
N ALA A 207 -13.55 -10.32 10.75
CA ALA A 207 -12.90 -11.06 9.67
C ALA A 207 -13.93 -11.79 8.79
N ALA A 208 -14.93 -12.42 9.41
CA ALA A 208 -16.01 -13.10 8.69
C ALA A 208 -16.83 -12.12 7.84
N GLU A 209 -17.10 -10.91 8.33
CA GLU A 209 -17.78 -9.86 7.56
C GLU A 209 -16.98 -9.40 6.33
N LEU A 210 -15.64 -9.47 6.40
CA LEU A 210 -14.74 -9.18 5.28
C LEU A 210 -14.49 -10.40 4.37
N GLY A 211 -15.22 -11.50 4.57
CA GLY A 211 -15.03 -12.76 3.83
C GLY A 211 -13.67 -13.41 4.13
N GLY A 212 -13.05 -13.11 5.27
CA GLY A 212 -11.86 -13.77 5.77
C GLY A 212 -12.19 -15.10 6.45
N ASP A 213 -11.23 -16.02 6.42
CA ASP A 213 -11.33 -17.22 7.25
C ASP A 213 -11.13 -16.83 8.73
N PRO A 214 -11.90 -17.40 9.66
CA PRO A 214 -11.60 -17.29 11.08
C PRO A 214 -10.32 -18.09 11.35
N VAL A 215 -9.15 -17.48 11.17
CA VAL A 215 -7.87 -18.16 11.39
C VAL A 215 -7.63 -18.31 12.89
N PRO A 216 -7.51 -19.54 13.42
CA PRO A 216 -7.09 -19.74 14.80
C PRO A 216 -5.60 -19.42 14.92
N GLY A 217 -5.26 -18.39 15.71
CA GLY A 217 -3.88 -18.06 16.04
C GLY A 217 -3.33 -16.84 15.29
N GLN A 218 -2.69 -15.96 16.08
CA GLN A 218 -2.04 -14.69 15.71
C GLN A 218 -2.94 -13.50 15.32
N VAL A 219 -4.19 -13.50 15.78
CA VAL A 219 -5.10 -12.35 15.69
C VAL A 219 -4.69 -11.20 16.61
N ILE A 220 -4.05 -11.51 17.74
CA ILE A 220 -3.60 -10.52 18.74
C ILE A 220 -2.10 -10.72 18.99
N VAL A 221 -1.32 -9.66 18.76
CA VAL A 221 0.13 -9.65 18.99
C VAL A 221 0.46 -8.60 20.06
N ILE A 222 1.18 -9.01 21.10
CA ILE A 222 1.61 -8.09 22.16
C ILE A 222 2.80 -7.28 21.65
N GLY A 223 2.67 -5.97 21.67
CA GLY A 223 3.74 -5.03 21.34
C GLY A 223 3.25 -3.78 20.62
N PRO A 224 4.14 -2.79 20.42
CA PRO A 224 3.82 -1.59 19.67
C PRO A 224 3.39 -1.91 18.22
N PRO A 225 2.34 -1.28 17.67
CA PRO A 225 1.83 -1.58 16.34
C PRO A 225 2.89 -1.52 15.22
N GLY A 226 3.77 -0.51 15.24
CA GLY A 226 4.86 -0.40 14.26
C GLY A 226 5.80 -1.60 14.27
N HIS A 227 6.18 -2.08 15.45
CA HIS A 227 7.03 -3.27 15.57
C HIS A 227 6.30 -4.55 15.08
N VAL A 228 5.04 -4.73 15.46
CA VAL A 228 4.23 -5.88 15.04
C VAL A 228 4.09 -5.92 13.52
N LEU A 229 3.71 -4.79 12.91
CA LEU A 229 3.43 -4.74 11.48
C LEU A 229 4.71 -4.83 10.65
N ARG A 230 5.80 -4.16 11.05
CA ARG A 230 7.10 -4.30 10.37
C ARG A 230 7.59 -5.74 10.39
N ARG A 231 7.48 -6.42 11.54
CA ARG A 231 7.87 -7.82 11.65
C ARG A 231 7.10 -8.69 10.67
N ARG A 232 5.77 -8.55 10.58
CA ARG A 232 4.97 -9.27 9.58
C ARG A 232 5.35 -8.94 8.15
N ALA A 233 5.66 -7.67 7.89
CA ALA A 233 6.02 -7.20 6.56
C ALA A 233 7.39 -7.70 6.08
N VAL A 234 8.27 -8.10 7.00
CA VAL A 234 9.65 -8.57 6.74
C VAL A 234 9.78 -10.09 6.86
N ASP A 235 9.10 -10.71 7.84
CA ASP A 235 9.21 -12.15 8.13
C ASP A 235 8.50 -13.04 7.08
N GLY A 236 7.92 -12.46 6.03
CA GLY A 236 7.27 -13.19 4.93
C GLY A 236 5.93 -13.82 5.30
N GLU A 237 5.27 -13.32 6.35
CA GLU A 237 3.98 -13.84 6.81
C GLU A 237 2.79 -13.36 5.96
N ALA A 238 3.00 -12.39 5.06
CA ALA A 238 1.99 -11.90 4.13
C ALA A 238 2.64 -11.47 2.80
N ASP A 239 1.92 -11.67 1.70
CA ASP A 239 2.28 -11.14 0.38
C ASP A 239 1.79 -9.69 0.23
N LEU A 240 0.71 -9.36 0.96
CA LEU A 240 0.11 -8.04 1.03
C LEU A 240 -0.20 -7.65 2.48
N LEU A 241 0.32 -6.50 2.91
CA LEU A 241 -0.03 -5.87 4.18
C LEU A 241 -0.93 -4.65 3.93
N ALA A 242 -2.15 -4.69 4.45
CA ALA A 242 -3.11 -3.60 4.33
C ALA A 242 -3.27 -2.82 5.63
N LEU A 243 -3.34 -1.51 5.56
CA LEU A 243 -3.52 -0.64 6.71
C LEU A 243 -4.21 0.68 6.36
N GLY A 244 -4.96 1.21 7.33
CA GLY A 244 -5.62 2.49 7.21
C GLY A 244 -4.66 3.67 7.33
N ARG A 245 -4.96 4.76 6.63
CA ARG A 245 -4.36 6.07 6.85
C ARG A 245 -5.01 6.75 8.06
N HIS A 246 -4.72 6.29 9.28
CA HIS A 246 -5.18 7.00 10.48
C HIS A 246 -4.15 7.04 11.61
N ALA A 247 -4.07 8.22 12.25
CA ALA A 247 -3.47 8.44 13.55
C ALA A 247 -4.62 8.63 14.55
N ARG A 248 -4.44 8.17 15.81
CA ARG A 248 -5.44 8.09 16.90
C ARG A 248 -6.22 9.37 17.27
N SER A 249 -6.15 10.46 16.52
CA SER A 249 -6.82 11.73 16.79
C SER A 249 -7.39 12.30 15.49
N GLY A 250 -8.72 12.30 15.34
CA GLY A 250 -9.49 12.74 14.17
C GLY A 250 -9.37 14.23 13.80
N LEU A 251 -8.19 14.82 13.93
CA LEU A 251 -7.88 16.22 13.61
C LEU A 251 -6.92 16.38 12.42
N ALA A 252 -6.45 15.30 11.79
CA ALA A 252 -5.47 15.43 10.72
C ALA A 252 -5.66 14.42 9.58
N ARG A 253 -6.66 14.67 8.72
CA ARG A 253 -6.89 13.91 7.48
C ARG A 253 -5.66 13.84 6.55
N PHE A 254 -4.72 14.76 6.71
CA PHE A 254 -3.50 14.89 5.89
C PHE A 254 -2.25 14.20 6.46
N LEU A 255 -2.33 13.55 7.62
CA LEU A 255 -1.19 12.85 8.21
C LEU A 255 -1.22 11.36 7.86
N LEU A 256 -0.06 10.83 7.47
CA LEU A 256 0.20 9.39 7.48
C LEU A 256 0.66 9.02 8.89
N GLY A 257 0.03 8.05 9.52
CA GLY A 257 0.47 7.59 10.85
C GLY A 257 1.90 7.05 10.78
N ALA A 258 2.69 7.25 11.83
CA ALA A 258 4.10 6.84 11.87
C ALA A 258 4.30 5.35 11.53
N THR A 259 3.37 4.50 11.98
CA THR A 259 3.36 3.07 11.64
C THR A 259 3.16 2.82 10.14
N ALA A 260 2.25 3.56 9.50
CA ALA A 260 1.99 3.39 8.08
C ALA A 260 3.13 3.92 7.22
N GLU A 261 3.77 5.01 7.66
CA GLU A 261 4.98 5.54 7.05
C GLU A 261 6.15 4.55 7.15
N ASP A 262 6.44 4.01 8.34
CA ASP A 262 7.51 3.02 8.56
C ASP A 262 7.33 1.79 7.66
N VAL A 263 6.13 1.20 7.67
CA VAL A 263 5.82 0.00 6.88
C VAL A 263 5.90 0.28 5.38
N ALA A 264 5.34 1.39 4.89
CA ALA A 264 5.37 1.73 3.47
C ALA A 264 6.79 1.91 2.91
N LEU A 265 7.73 2.30 3.77
CA LEU A 265 9.13 2.54 3.40
C LEU A 265 10.04 1.33 3.62
N THR A 266 9.65 0.36 4.46
CA THR A 266 10.55 -0.72 4.90
C THR A 266 10.06 -2.14 4.65
N ALA A 267 8.79 -2.33 4.27
CA ALA A 267 8.21 -3.66 4.07
C ALA A 267 8.89 -4.47 2.94
N ASP A 268 8.95 -5.79 3.13
CA ASP A 268 9.38 -6.74 2.11
C ASP A 268 8.25 -7.28 1.23
N CYS A 269 7.02 -7.19 1.72
CA CYS A 269 5.78 -7.48 1.00
C CYS A 269 5.19 -6.22 0.34
N ASP A 270 4.16 -6.40 -0.49
CA ASP A 270 3.41 -5.27 -1.03
C ASP A 270 2.58 -4.62 0.10
N VAL A 271 2.38 -3.30 0.04
CA VAL A 271 1.69 -2.55 1.10
C VAL A 271 0.52 -1.76 0.51
N LEU A 272 -0.69 -2.03 1.00
CA LEU A 272 -1.89 -1.27 0.66
C LEU A 272 -2.20 -0.26 1.75
N ILE A 273 -2.15 1.03 1.41
CA ILE A 273 -2.58 2.11 2.29
C ILE A 273 -3.95 2.56 1.83
N ALA A 274 -4.97 2.32 2.66
CA ALA A 274 -6.32 2.76 2.38
C ALA A 274 -6.46 4.29 2.52
N PRO A 275 -7.42 4.90 1.80
CA PRO A 275 -7.68 6.33 1.88
C PRO A 275 -8.16 6.74 3.28
N PRO A 276 -8.15 8.06 3.59
CA PRO A 276 -8.81 8.57 4.78
C PRO A 276 -10.35 8.37 4.68
N GLU A 277 -11.03 8.37 5.84
CA GLU A 277 -12.50 8.36 5.94
C GLU A 277 -13.16 9.59 5.30
#